data_AF-A0A316KAL3-F1
#
_entry.id   AF-A0A316KAL3-F1
#
_cell.length_a   1.000
_cell.length_b   1.000
_cell.length_c   1.000
_cell.angle_alpha   90.00
_cell.angle_beta   90.00
_cell.angle_gamma   90.00
#
_symmetry.space_group_name_H-M   'P 1'
#
loop_
_entity.id
_entity.type
_entity.pdbx_description
1 polymer ?
#
loop_
_entity_poly.entity_id
_entity_poly.type
_entity_poly.pdbx_seq_one_letter_code
_entity_poly.pdbx_strand_id
1 'polypeptide(L)'
;MRSIFVLFFLGTFTAFGQNYFLDHFGGTIGVTMGIGSHNSVFGVNINGYYTDYFYQVNLGSRITFSPRSLGDRRSFWESRSTAGLVLVAGGDEREVDFELDGLNHQTNKTLGAGFNFIWYHDKAGTGQTSGGFGVHIKDFSMYHENDIFGGQGRDRYRTGQFHFSYRYLRHKFTAGIQLWTGESRTAPLIADAPGCDCKSGYRDLSGSKFGKTSHGLFYVGWRQDQSFGQNSAVRLGFDAERIRHIFQNKLIHDLGVFINRPTPHYPMLDENGNPTFDASQVRKPRMYFSIGANTGWAY
;
A
#
# COMPACT_ATOMS: atom_id res chain seq x y z
N MET A 1 -1.42 -47.92 -8.53
CA MET A 1 -1.41 -46.47 -8.22
C MET A 1 -1.72 -45.54 -9.40
N ARG A 2 -1.93 -46.02 -10.65
CA ARG A 2 -2.32 -45.15 -11.78
C ARG A 2 -3.84 -45.07 -12.03
N SER A 3 -4.63 -45.99 -11.47
CA SER A 3 -6.08 -46.06 -11.72
C SER A 3 -6.96 -45.28 -10.72
N ILE A 4 -6.39 -44.79 -9.62
CA ILE A 4 -7.12 -44.00 -8.61
C ILE A 4 -7.27 -42.53 -9.05
N PHE A 5 -6.33 -42.02 -9.86
CA PHE A 5 -6.38 -40.65 -10.36
C PHE A 5 -7.51 -40.40 -11.38
N VAL A 6 -7.95 -41.45 -12.09
CA VAL A 6 -9.03 -41.37 -13.08
C VAL A 6 -10.41 -41.38 -12.40
N LEU A 7 -10.53 -42.03 -11.24
CA LEU A 7 -11.76 -42.02 -10.44
C LEU A 7 -12.04 -40.64 -9.80
N PHE A 8 -11.00 -39.83 -9.55
CA PHE A 8 -11.17 -38.46 -9.05
C PHE A 8 -11.70 -37.49 -10.13
N PHE A 9 -11.50 -37.81 -11.42
CA PHE A 9 -11.95 -36.99 -12.55
C PHE A 9 -13.32 -37.38 -13.12
N LEU A 10 -13.88 -38.52 -12.71
CA LEU A 10 -15.17 -39.04 -13.22
C LEU A 10 -16.32 -38.94 -12.20
N GLY A 11 -16.07 -38.38 -11.02
CA GLY A 11 -17.13 -38.04 -10.07
C GLY A 11 -17.83 -36.75 -10.48
N THR A 12 -18.90 -36.83 -11.27
CA THR A 12 -19.86 -35.73 -11.40
C THR A 12 -20.56 -35.53 -10.07
N PHE A 13 -20.01 -34.62 -9.24
CA PHE A 13 -20.69 -34.15 -8.04
C PHE A 13 -21.95 -33.40 -8.46
N THR A 14 -23.10 -33.90 -8.00
CA THR A 14 -24.41 -33.26 -8.17
C THR A 14 -24.37 -31.86 -7.57
N ALA A 15 -24.40 -30.87 -8.46
CA ALA A 15 -24.16 -29.46 -8.21
C ALA A 15 -25.31 -28.79 -7.44
N PHE A 16 -25.23 -28.82 -6.11
CA PHE A 16 -25.84 -27.79 -5.25
C PHE A 16 -24.80 -26.77 -4.75
N GLY A 17 -23.50 -27.06 -4.90
CA GLY A 17 -22.41 -26.16 -4.54
C GLY A 17 -22.12 -25.05 -5.55
N GLN A 18 -22.61 -25.14 -6.80
CA GLN A 18 -22.30 -24.14 -7.83
C GLN A 18 -22.86 -22.75 -7.47
N ASN A 19 -24.07 -22.65 -6.91
CA ASN A 19 -24.64 -21.36 -6.51
C ASN A 19 -23.94 -20.75 -5.29
N TYR A 20 -23.65 -21.57 -4.27
CA TYR A 20 -22.94 -21.09 -3.08
C TYR A 20 -21.54 -20.56 -3.44
N PHE A 21 -20.77 -21.27 -4.27
CA PHE A 21 -19.47 -20.76 -4.69
C PHE A 21 -19.57 -19.51 -5.59
N LEU A 22 -20.61 -19.39 -6.42
CA LEU A 22 -20.82 -18.20 -7.25
C LEU A 22 -21.10 -16.95 -6.41
N ASP A 23 -21.83 -17.08 -5.29
CA ASP A 23 -22.20 -15.95 -4.44
C ASP A 23 -21.12 -15.61 -3.40
N HIS A 24 -20.25 -16.57 -3.07
CA HIS A 24 -19.25 -16.43 -2.00
C HIS A 24 -17.81 -16.30 -2.49
N PHE A 25 -17.53 -16.58 -3.76
CA PHE A 25 -16.17 -16.52 -4.32
C PHE A 25 -16.11 -15.61 -5.54
N GLY A 26 -15.05 -14.81 -5.62
CA GLY A 26 -14.74 -14.05 -6.82
C GLY A 26 -13.25 -13.79 -6.97
N GLY A 27 -12.85 -13.38 -8.17
CA GLY A 27 -11.45 -13.09 -8.44
C GLY A 27 -11.24 -12.37 -9.75
N THR A 28 -10.04 -11.82 -9.91
CA THR A 28 -9.60 -11.14 -11.12
C THR A 28 -8.18 -11.53 -11.47
N ILE A 29 -7.94 -11.63 -12.78
CA ILE A 29 -6.60 -11.66 -13.36
C ILE A 29 -6.53 -10.46 -14.29
N GLY A 30 -5.43 -9.72 -14.25
CA GLY A 30 -5.30 -8.50 -15.03
C GLY A 30 -3.86 -8.14 -15.33
N VAL A 31 -3.71 -7.25 -16.30
CA VAL A 31 -2.45 -6.59 -16.58
C VAL A 31 -2.37 -5.34 -15.72
N THR A 32 -1.28 -5.20 -14.97
CA THR A 32 -0.98 -3.96 -14.25
C THR A 32 -0.05 -3.11 -15.11
N MET A 33 -0.43 -1.86 -15.36
CA MET A 33 0.37 -0.88 -16.10
C MET A 33 0.32 0.44 -15.36
N GLY A 34 1.45 1.13 -15.26
CA GLY A 34 1.52 2.47 -14.69
C GLY A 34 2.66 3.25 -15.32
N ILE A 35 2.38 4.48 -15.73
CA ILE A 35 3.39 5.43 -16.19
C ILE A 35 3.22 6.70 -15.35
N GLY A 36 4.30 7.15 -14.73
CA GLY A 36 4.26 8.32 -13.86
C GLY A 36 5.61 8.98 -13.68
N SER A 37 5.62 10.14 -13.03
CA SER A 37 6.86 10.89 -12.79
C SER A 37 7.82 10.19 -11.83
N HIS A 38 7.29 9.45 -10.85
CA HIS A 38 8.08 8.81 -9.79
C HIS A 38 8.15 7.29 -9.92
N ASN A 39 7.10 6.67 -10.46
CA ASN A 39 6.97 5.22 -10.59
C ASN A 39 6.42 4.88 -11.97
N SER A 40 7.02 3.87 -12.60
CA SER A 40 6.48 3.21 -13.78
C SER A 40 6.55 1.71 -13.57
N VAL A 41 5.48 1.00 -13.90
CA VAL A 41 5.34 -0.43 -13.68
C VAL A 41 4.62 -1.11 -14.85
N PHE A 42 4.99 -2.34 -15.14
CA PHE A 42 4.24 -3.24 -16.02
C PHE A 42 4.28 -4.65 -15.45
N GLY A 43 3.18 -5.37 -15.48
CA GLY A 43 3.13 -6.71 -14.95
C GLY A 43 1.73 -7.29 -14.93
N VAL A 44 1.52 -8.25 -14.04
CA VAL A 44 0.25 -8.97 -13.88
C VAL A 44 -0.19 -8.97 -12.43
N ASN A 45 -1.51 -9.01 -12.21
CA ASN A 45 -2.11 -9.23 -10.91
C ASN A 45 -3.08 -10.41 -10.95
N ILE A 46 -3.19 -11.08 -9.81
CA ILE A 46 -4.15 -12.14 -9.55
C ILE A 46 -4.70 -11.84 -8.16
N ASN A 47 -6.02 -11.68 -8.05
CA ASN A 47 -6.69 -11.45 -6.78
C ASN A 47 -7.90 -12.37 -6.66
N GLY A 48 -8.19 -12.80 -5.46
CA GLY A 48 -9.36 -13.59 -5.15
C GLY A 48 -9.88 -13.25 -3.76
N TYR A 49 -11.17 -13.49 -3.56
CA TYR A 49 -11.80 -13.39 -2.26
C TYR A 49 -12.76 -14.55 -2.04
N TYR A 50 -12.96 -14.86 -0.77
CA TYR A 50 -14.05 -15.70 -0.30
C TYR A 50 -14.78 -14.92 0.80
N THR A 51 -16.10 -14.82 0.75
CA THR A 51 -16.92 -14.20 1.79
C THR A 51 -17.90 -15.20 2.36
N ASP A 52 -18.21 -15.11 3.65
CA ASP A 52 -19.28 -15.86 4.27
C ASP A 52 -19.76 -15.16 5.54
N TYR A 53 -21.07 -15.16 5.77
CA TYR A 53 -21.75 -14.49 6.90
C TYR A 53 -21.24 -13.07 7.22
N PHE A 54 -20.28 -12.96 8.14
CA PHE A 54 -19.73 -11.72 8.70
C PHE A 54 -18.25 -11.53 8.40
N TYR A 55 -17.65 -12.36 7.53
CA TYR A 55 -16.23 -12.27 7.20
C TYR A 55 -15.94 -12.44 5.70
N GLN A 56 -14.76 -12.00 5.30
CA GLN A 56 -14.22 -12.15 3.97
C GLN A 56 -12.70 -12.34 4.03
N VAL A 57 -12.19 -13.33 3.33
CA VAL A 57 -10.76 -13.59 3.18
C VAL A 57 -10.33 -13.15 1.78
N ASN A 58 -9.25 -12.39 1.72
CA ASN A 58 -8.68 -11.87 0.47
C ASN A 58 -7.28 -12.43 0.27
N LEU A 59 -6.99 -12.89 -0.94
CA LEU A 59 -5.64 -13.27 -1.36
C LEU A 59 -5.29 -12.52 -2.65
N GLY A 60 -4.09 -11.96 -2.71
CA GLY A 60 -3.63 -11.22 -3.87
C GLY A 60 -2.16 -11.47 -4.15
N SER A 61 -1.78 -11.43 -5.41
CA SER A 61 -0.39 -11.35 -5.82
C SER A 61 -0.25 -10.49 -7.05
N ARG A 62 0.75 -9.62 -7.04
CA ARG A 62 1.13 -8.78 -8.17
C ARG A 62 2.61 -9.00 -8.44
N ILE A 63 2.95 -9.24 -9.71
CA ILE A 63 4.34 -9.36 -10.16
C ILE A 63 4.55 -8.27 -11.20
N THR A 64 5.45 -7.33 -10.93
CA THR A 64 5.75 -6.20 -11.80
C THR A 64 7.23 -6.08 -12.11
N PHE A 65 7.51 -5.62 -13.32
CA PHE A 65 8.77 -4.99 -13.66
C PHE A 65 8.64 -3.48 -13.50
N SER A 66 9.61 -2.87 -12.83
CA SER A 66 9.65 -1.44 -12.56
C SER A 66 10.90 -0.82 -13.22
N PRO A 67 10.77 -0.17 -14.39
CA PRO A 67 11.86 0.61 -14.98
C PRO A 67 12.35 1.72 -14.04
N ARG A 68 11.43 2.32 -13.28
CA ARG A 68 11.67 3.38 -12.30
C ARG A 68 10.71 3.25 -11.13
N SER A 69 11.19 3.42 -9.91
CA SER A 69 10.37 3.51 -8.71
C SER A 69 10.98 4.48 -7.68
N LEU A 70 10.24 4.73 -6.59
CA LEU A 70 10.68 5.48 -5.40
C LEU A 70 12.05 5.01 -4.89
N GLY A 71 12.79 5.94 -4.29
CA GLY A 71 14.15 5.70 -3.84
C GLY A 71 15.16 5.60 -4.99
N ASP A 72 14.81 6.18 -6.15
CA ASP A 72 15.55 6.07 -7.42
C ASP A 72 15.90 4.62 -7.82
N ARG A 73 15.07 3.67 -7.39
CA ARG A 73 15.19 2.25 -7.77
C ARG A 73 14.87 2.10 -9.25
N ARG A 74 15.71 1.35 -9.98
CA ARG A 74 15.59 1.17 -11.44
C ARG A 74 15.71 -0.29 -11.83
N SER A 75 15.02 -0.64 -12.90
CA SER A 75 15.14 -1.93 -13.59
C SER A 75 15.10 -3.15 -12.67
N PHE A 76 14.01 -3.31 -11.92
CA PHE A 76 13.85 -4.44 -11.00
C PHE A 76 12.50 -5.11 -11.13
N TRP A 77 12.48 -6.41 -10.81
CA TRP A 77 11.26 -7.17 -10.61
C TRP A 77 10.86 -7.13 -9.14
N GLU A 78 9.56 -7.03 -8.91
CA GLU A 78 8.94 -7.06 -7.60
C GLU A 78 7.71 -7.96 -7.61
N SER A 79 7.57 -8.75 -6.56
CA SER A 79 6.35 -9.43 -6.19
C SER A 79 5.79 -8.79 -4.92
N ARG A 80 4.51 -8.43 -4.97
CA ARG A 80 3.71 -8.01 -3.81
C ARG A 80 2.61 -9.04 -3.60
N SER A 81 2.68 -9.80 -2.52
CA SER A 81 1.65 -10.75 -2.13
C SER A 81 0.89 -10.25 -0.92
N THR A 82 -0.42 -10.49 -0.87
CA THR A 82 -1.30 -10.05 0.20
C THR A 82 -2.19 -11.19 0.68
N ALA A 83 -2.40 -11.23 1.99
CA ALA A 83 -3.41 -12.05 2.63
C ALA A 83 -4.17 -11.20 3.64
N GLY A 84 -5.50 -11.13 3.52
CA GLY A 84 -6.31 -10.25 4.35
C GLY A 84 -7.59 -10.91 4.84
N LEU A 85 -8.11 -10.34 5.92
CA LEU A 85 -9.38 -10.67 6.54
C LEU A 85 -10.16 -9.37 6.72
N VAL A 86 -11.41 -9.34 6.26
CA VAL A 86 -12.34 -8.23 6.44
C VAL A 86 -13.56 -8.75 7.19
N LEU A 87 -13.85 -8.16 8.34
CA LEU A 87 -15.10 -8.38 9.06
C LEU A 87 -16.14 -7.40 8.53
N VAL A 88 -17.34 -7.89 8.24
CA VAL A 88 -18.40 -7.12 7.57
C VAL A 88 -19.69 -7.10 8.40
N ALA A 89 -20.40 -5.98 8.38
CA ALA A 89 -21.63 -5.80 9.14
C ALA A 89 -22.54 -4.73 8.51
N GLY A 90 -23.77 -4.59 9.02
CA GLY A 90 -24.72 -3.57 8.59
C GLY A 90 -25.69 -4.05 7.51
N GLY A 91 -26.44 -3.10 6.94
CA GLY A 91 -27.45 -3.34 5.91
C GLY A 91 -26.85 -3.70 4.54
N ASP A 92 -27.68 -4.26 3.67
CA ASP A 92 -27.34 -4.73 2.33
C ASP A 92 -27.68 -3.67 1.27
N GLU A 93 -26.96 -2.55 1.32
CA GLU A 93 -27.27 -1.35 0.51
C GLU A 93 -26.13 -0.93 -0.42
N ARG A 94 -24.94 -1.53 -0.24
CA ARG A 94 -23.73 -1.11 -0.94
C ARG A 94 -23.55 -1.89 -2.24
N GLU A 95 -23.06 -1.22 -3.28
CA GLU A 95 -22.54 -1.92 -4.46
C GLU A 95 -21.20 -2.60 -4.14
N VAL A 96 -21.00 -3.82 -4.65
CA VAL A 96 -19.74 -4.59 -4.50
C VAL A 96 -18.59 -3.86 -5.16
N ASP A 97 -17.49 -3.66 -4.42
CA ASP A 97 -16.30 -2.94 -4.90
C ASP A 97 -15.69 -3.60 -6.15
N PHE A 98 -15.41 -2.79 -7.18
CA PHE A 98 -14.76 -3.23 -8.42
C PHE A 98 -13.24 -3.43 -8.27
N GLU A 99 -12.63 -2.96 -7.16
CA GLU A 99 -11.23 -3.21 -6.85
C GLU A 99 -11.06 -4.41 -5.93
N LEU A 100 -10.15 -5.32 -6.29
CA LEU A 100 -9.73 -6.43 -5.44
C LEU A 100 -8.27 -6.23 -4.97
N ASP A 101 -8.06 -6.33 -3.67
CA ASP A 101 -6.77 -6.42 -2.98
C ASP A 101 -7.03 -6.94 -1.55
N GLY A 102 -5.98 -7.11 -0.74
CA GLY A 102 -6.06 -7.69 0.60
C GLY A 102 -7.00 -6.96 1.57
N LEU A 103 -7.28 -5.67 1.37
CA LEU A 103 -8.14 -4.87 2.26
C LEU A 103 -9.46 -4.43 1.62
N ASN A 104 -9.72 -4.75 0.36
CA ASN A 104 -10.97 -4.33 -0.25
C ASN A 104 -12.14 -5.17 0.32
N HIS A 105 -13.34 -4.59 0.29
CA HIS A 105 -14.56 -5.18 0.84
C HIS A 105 -15.54 -5.47 -0.31
N GLN A 106 -15.77 -6.76 -0.57
CA GLN A 106 -16.47 -7.31 -1.75
C GLN A 106 -17.91 -7.77 -1.47
N THR A 107 -18.54 -7.26 -0.40
CA THR A 107 -19.94 -7.59 -0.10
C THR A 107 -20.83 -6.36 -0.24
N ASN A 108 -22.14 -6.57 -0.22
CA ASN A 108 -23.17 -5.51 -0.16
C ASN A 108 -23.36 -4.88 1.23
N LYS A 109 -22.67 -5.39 2.27
CA LYS A 109 -22.70 -4.84 3.62
C LYS A 109 -22.16 -3.42 3.69
N THR A 110 -22.76 -2.57 4.51
CA THR A 110 -22.39 -1.16 4.64
C THR A 110 -21.18 -0.89 5.53
N LEU A 111 -20.78 -1.82 6.40
CA LEU A 111 -19.63 -1.66 7.28
C LEU A 111 -18.61 -2.76 7.02
N GLY A 112 -17.33 -2.39 7.13
CA GLY A 112 -16.22 -3.31 7.04
C GLY A 112 -15.01 -2.85 7.85
N ALA A 113 -14.33 -3.79 8.50
CA ALA A 113 -13.04 -3.57 9.14
C ALA A 113 -12.08 -4.67 8.72
N GLY A 114 -10.97 -4.29 8.09
CA GLY A 114 -10.01 -5.21 7.48
C GLY A 114 -8.63 -5.11 8.08
N PHE A 115 -7.92 -6.24 8.06
CA PHE A 115 -6.47 -6.30 8.24
C PHE A 115 -5.85 -7.15 7.13
N ASN A 116 -4.68 -6.76 6.63
CA ASN A 116 -3.90 -7.59 5.73
C ASN A 116 -2.44 -7.65 6.13
N PHE A 117 -1.82 -8.77 5.77
CA PHE A 117 -0.38 -8.95 5.76
C PHE A 117 0.12 -8.86 4.32
N ILE A 118 1.27 -8.21 4.14
CA ILE A 118 1.85 -7.91 2.83
C ILE A 118 3.30 -8.36 2.80
N TRP A 119 3.67 -9.10 1.75
CA TRP A 119 5.04 -9.49 1.47
C TRP A 119 5.54 -8.80 0.20
N TYR A 120 6.60 -8.02 0.34
CA TYR A 120 7.34 -7.45 -0.77
C TYR A 120 8.63 -8.23 -0.99
N HIS A 121 8.79 -8.75 -2.20
CA HIS A 121 9.99 -9.46 -2.64
C HIS A 121 10.51 -8.82 -3.92
N ASP A 122 11.72 -8.28 -3.90
CA ASP A 122 12.28 -7.60 -5.06
C ASP A 122 13.77 -7.88 -5.25
N LYS A 123 14.27 -7.59 -6.46
CA LYS A 123 15.70 -7.65 -6.80
C LYS A 123 16.44 -6.33 -6.57
N ALA A 124 15.75 -5.28 -6.13
CA ALA A 124 16.38 -4.01 -5.72
C ALA A 124 16.95 -4.09 -4.29
N GLY A 125 16.71 -5.21 -3.58
CA GLY A 125 17.07 -5.44 -2.18
C GLY A 125 16.33 -4.50 -1.25
N THR A 126 15.05 -4.27 -1.51
CA THR A 126 14.10 -3.54 -0.65
C THR A 126 12.96 -4.42 -0.14
N GLY A 127 13.17 -5.74 -0.15
CA GLY A 127 12.20 -6.71 0.34
C GLY A 127 11.85 -6.45 1.80
N GLN A 128 10.55 -6.47 2.11
CA GLN A 128 10.02 -6.19 3.44
C GLN A 128 8.70 -6.91 3.65
N THR A 129 8.34 -7.10 4.92
CA THR A 129 6.96 -7.40 5.31
C THR A 129 6.30 -6.10 5.76
N SER A 130 5.01 -6.01 5.51
CA SER A 130 4.18 -4.88 5.91
C SER A 130 2.82 -5.41 6.34
N GLY A 131 2.02 -4.55 6.96
CA GLY A 131 0.62 -4.85 7.20
C GLY A 131 -0.22 -3.60 6.99
N GLY A 132 -1.52 -3.78 6.91
CA GLY A 132 -2.43 -2.66 6.77
C GLY A 132 -3.79 -2.91 7.38
N PHE A 133 -4.50 -1.81 7.63
CA PHE A 133 -5.87 -1.81 8.11
C PHE A 133 -6.77 -1.09 7.11
N GLY A 134 -7.98 -1.61 6.96
CA GLY A 134 -9.05 -1.04 6.15
C GLY A 134 -10.26 -0.72 7.02
N VAL A 135 -10.90 0.42 6.80
CA VAL A 135 -12.20 0.74 7.39
C VAL A 135 -13.13 1.16 6.26
N HIS A 136 -14.32 0.57 6.22
CA HIS A 136 -15.32 0.77 5.19
C HIS A 136 -16.62 1.23 5.82
N ILE A 137 -17.15 2.35 5.33
CA ILE A 137 -18.44 2.91 5.74
C ILE A 137 -19.17 3.33 4.48
N LYS A 138 -20.15 2.52 4.07
CA LYS A 138 -20.88 2.64 2.80
C LYS A 138 -19.89 2.75 1.64
N ASP A 139 -19.94 3.84 0.90
CA ASP A 139 -19.08 4.09 -0.26
C ASP A 139 -17.72 4.71 0.08
N PHE A 140 -17.48 5.01 1.36
CA PHE A 140 -16.18 5.49 1.84
C PHE A 140 -15.31 4.34 2.31
N SER A 141 -14.02 4.42 2.01
CA SER A 141 -13.02 3.53 2.57
C SER A 141 -11.74 4.28 2.92
N MET A 142 -11.13 3.89 4.02
CA MET A 142 -9.81 4.32 4.45
C MET A 142 -8.90 3.11 4.54
N TYR A 143 -7.67 3.25 4.06
CA TYR A 143 -6.62 2.26 4.15
C TYR A 143 -5.37 2.88 4.77
N HIS A 144 -4.70 2.13 5.63
CA HIS A 144 -3.41 2.50 6.19
C HIS A 144 -2.46 1.31 6.10
N GLU A 145 -1.29 1.49 5.49
CA GLU A 145 -0.21 0.51 5.45
C GLU A 145 1.01 1.02 6.22
N ASN A 146 1.66 0.15 7.01
CA ASN A 146 2.94 0.45 7.66
C ASN A 146 3.71 -0.85 8.00
N ASP A 147 5.05 -0.80 7.98
CA ASP A 147 5.91 -1.94 8.28
C ASP A 147 5.84 -2.43 9.75
N ILE A 148 5.36 -1.58 10.66
CA ILE A 148 5.06 -1.92 12.06
C ILE A 148 4.00 -3.01 12.16
N PHE A 149 3.02 -3.00 11.26
CA PHE A 149 1.93 -3.96 11.21
C PHE A 149 2.38 -5.31 10.62
N GLY A 150 3.50 -5.30 9.89
CA GLY A 150 4.17 -6.50 9.38
C GLY A 150 5.22 -7.08 10.35
N GLY A 151 5.29 -6.57 11.58
CA GLY A 151 6.16 -7.06 12.65
C GLY A 151 7.62 -6.57 12.59
N GLN A 152 7.97 -5.62 11.72
CA GLN A 152 9.33 -5.08 11.64
C GLN A 152 9.48 -3.77 12.42
N GLY A 153 8.57 -2.81 12.18
CA GLY A 153 8.60 -1.48 12.80
C GLY A 153 9.94 -0.78 12.59
N ARG A 154 10.48 -0.86 11.38
CA ARG A 154 11.81 -0.34 11.04
C ARG A 154 11.71 1.04 10.41
N ASP A 155 10.57 1.44 9.89
CA ASP A 155 10.40 2.63 9.05
C ASP A 155 11.42 2.65 7.90
N ARG A 156 11.46 1.56 7.12
CA ARG A 156 12.28 1.50 5.89
C ARG A 156 11.48 1.21 4.63
N TYR A 157 11.96 1.76 3.53
CA TYR A 157 11.37 1.69 2.19
C TYR A 157 9.91 2.13 2.19
N ARG A 158 8.94 1.21 2.25
CA ARG A 158 7.51 1.54 2.27
C ARG A 158 7.10 1.85 3.70
N THR A 159 7.40 3.06 4.14
CA THR A 159 7.28 3.45 5.56
C THR A 159 5.86 3.82 5.95
N GLY A 160 5.04 4.22 4.99
CA GLY A 160 3.63 4.45 5.25
C GLY A 160 2.83 4.67 3.99
N GLN A 161 1.55 4.32 4.04
CA GLN A 161 0.55 4.71 3.05
C GLN A 161 -0.75 5.03 3.77
N PHE A 162 -1.29 6.23 3.59
CA PHE A 162 -2.68 6.55 3.92
C PHE A 162 -3.46 6.74 2.62
N HIS A 163 -4.61 6.08 2.50
CA HIS A 163 -5.46 6.19 1.31
C HIS A 163 -6.92 6.32 1.72
N PHE A 164 -7.59 7.30 1.16
CA PHE A 164 -9.03 7.50 1.27
C PHE A 164 -9.63 7.35 -0.11
N SER A 165 -10.76 6.65 -0.17
CA SER A 165 -11.53 6.48 -1.40
C SER A 165 -13.01 6.72 -1.14
N TYR A 166 -13.65 7.46 -2.03
CA TYR A 166 -15.09 7.57 -2.13
C TYR A 166 -15.55 6.99 -3.46
N ARG A 167 -16.47 6.02 -3.42
CA ARG A 167 -17.05 5.43 -4.61
C ARG A 167 -18.34 6.14 -4.99
N TYR A 168 -18.54 6.31 -6.30
CA TYR A 168 -19.81 6.71 -6.87
C TYR A 168 -20.01 5.98 -8.19
N LEU A 169 -20.96 5.04 -8.22
CA LEU A 169 -21.21 4.15 -9.35
C LEU A 169 -19.91 3.45 -9.80
N ARG A 170 -19.52 3.68 -11.06
CA ARG A 170 -18.32 3.13 -11.72
C ARG A 170 -17.06 3.98 -11.49
N HIS A 171 -17.10 4.92 -10.56
CA HIS A 171 -16.00 5.83 -10.28
C HIS A 171 -15.54 5.72 -8.83
N LYS A 172 -14.23 5.92 -8.62
CA LYS A 172 -13.67 6.17 -7.30
C LYS A 172 -12.83 7.44 -7.31
N PHE A 173 -13.10 8.33 -6.37
CA PHE A 173 -12.27 9.49 -6.08
C PHE A 173 -11.39 9.15 -4.91
N THR A 174 -10.11 9.48 -5.01
CA THR A 174 -9.10 9.07 -4.04
C THR A 174 -8.25 10.24 -3.59
N ALA A 175 -7.80 10.18 -2.36
CA ALA A 175 -6.77 11.06 -1.83
C ALA A 175 -5.85 10.25 -0.93
N GLY A 176 -4.57 10.56 -0.88
CA GLY A 176 -3.65 9.77 -0.08
C GLY A 176 -2.26 10.34 0.05
N ILE A 177 -1.51 9.71 0.94
CA ILE A 177 -0.13 10.03 1.27
C ILE A 177 0.69 8.75 1.19
N GLN A 178 1.80 8.80 0.48
CA GLN A 178 2.76 7.72 0.33
C GLN A 178 4.13 8.16 0.87
N LEU A 179 4.63 7.43 1.86
CA LEU A 179 5.86 7.74 2.55
C LEU A 179 6.92 6.70 2.24
N TRP A 180 8.05 7.15 1.68
CA TRP A 180 9.17 6.28 1.40
C TRP A 180 10.45 6.79 2.06
N THR A 181 11.23 5.88 2.65
CA THR A 181 12.46 6.18 3.38
C THR A 181 13.55 5.17 3.04
N GLY A 182 14.83 5.57 3.10
CA GLY A 182 15.94 4.64 2.93
C GLY A 182 16.03 3.55 4.00
N GLU A 183 17.07 2.71 3.93
CA GLU A 183 17.33 1.69 4.95
C GLU A 183 17.70 2.35 6.28
N SER A 184 16.89 2.12 7.31
CA SER A 184 17.02 2.71 8.64
C SER A 184 17.67 1.78 9.68
N ARG A 185 17.69 0.46 9.44
CA ARG A 185 18.13 -0.55 10.42
C ARG A 185 19.58 -0.35 10.84
N THR A 186 20.43 0.02 9.89
CA THR A 186 21.87 0.21 10.10
C THR A 186 22.23 1.66 10.39
N ALA A 187 21.27 2.57 10.35
CA ALA A 187 21.52 3.99 10.52
C ALA A 187 21.82 4.32 12.01
N PRO A 188 22.85 5.13 12.28
CA PRO A 188 23.13 5.60 13.63
C PRO A 188 22.00 6.48 14.16
N LEU A 189 21.71 6.34 15.45
CA LEU A 189 20.84 7.26 16.20
C LEU A 189 21.70 8.37 16.80
N ILE A 190 21.34 9.62 16.52
CA ILE A 190 21.96 10.80 17.10
C ILE A 190 20.98 11.38 18.12
N ALA A 191 21.29 11.20 19.41
CA ALA A 191 20.40 11.59 20.51
C ALA A 191 20.33 13.11 20.72
N ASP A 192 21.47 13.79 20.60
CA ASP A 192 21.61 15.22 20.87
C ASP A 192 22.02 15.97 19.61
N ALA A 193 21.04 16.60 18.98
CA ALA A 193 21.21 17.32 17.72
C ALA A 193 20.87 18.81 17.91
N PRO A 194 21.87 19.70 18.04
CA PRO A 194 21.63 21.13 18.14
C PRO A 194 20.78 21.62 16.97
N GLY A 195 19.66 22.29 17.26
CA GLY A 195 18.73 22.81 16.23
C GLY A 195 17.66 21.83 15.73
N CYS A 196 17.59 20.62 16.28
CA CYS A 196 16.52 19.66 15.99
C CYS A 196 15.47 19.64 17.11
N ASP A 197 14.21 19.94 16.79
CA ASP A 197 13.07 19.69 17.70
C ASP A 197 12.64 18.21 17.60
N CYS A 198 13.50 17.32 18.11
CA CYS A 198 13.33 15.87 18.10
C CYS A 198 13.58 15.25 19.48
N LYS A 199 12.50 14.98 20.23
CA LYS A 199 12.55 14.47 21.61
C LYS A 199 13.30 13.15 21.79
N SER A 200 13.37 12.33 20.74
CA SER A 200 14.03 11.02 20.74
C SER A 200 15.27 10.98 19.84
N GLY A 201 15.83 12.14 19.49
CA GLY A 201 16.91 12.27 18.53
C GLY A 201 16.46 11.98 17.09
N TYR A 202 17.43 11.77 16.20
CA TYR A 202 17.19 11.46 14.80
C TYR A 202 18.09 10.33 14.27
N ARG A 203 17.63 9.63 13.22
CA ARG A 203 18.47 8.66 12.49
C ARG A 203 19.11 9.30 11.27
N ASP A 204 20.44 9.26 11.19
CA ASP A 204 21.15 9.70 9.98
C ASP A 204 21.22 8.55 8.97
N LEU A 205 20.46 8.68 7.89
CA LEU A 205 20.41 7.69 6.82
C LEU A 205 21.51 7.89 5.77
N SER A 206 22.29 8.97 5.81
CA SER A 206 23.19 9.40 4.73
C SER A 206 24.15 8.31 4.22
N GLY A 207 24.62 7.43 5.11
CA GLY A 207 25.50 6.29 4.80
C GLY A 207 24.77 4.97 4.49
N SER A 208 23.45 4.94 4.59
CA SER A 208 22.64 3.73 4.41
C SER A 208 22.11 3.57 2.99
N LYS A 209 21.72 2.35 2.62
CA LYS A 209 21.19 2.03 1.30
C LYS A 209 19.95 2.89 0.99
N PHE A 210 20.03 3.64 -0.10
CA PHE A 210 19.02 4.62 -0.52
C PHE A 210 18.72 5.72 0.53
N GLY A 211 19.60 5.93 1.52
CA GLY A 211 19.35 6.89 2.60
C GLY A 211 19.47 8.36 2.19
N LYS A 212 20.01 8.63 1.00
CA LYS A 212 19.99 9.95 0.34
C LYS A 212 18.73 10.21 -0.48
N THR A 213 17.73 9.35 -0.34
CA THR A 213 16.44 9.51 -0.99
C THR A 213 15.34 9.38 0.06
N SER A 214 14.24 10.07 -0.17
CA SER A 214 13.01 9.98 0.62
C SER A 214 11.87 10.58 -0.18
N HIS A 215 10.65 10.13 0.08
CA HIS A 215 9.46 10.66 -0.59
C HIS A 215 8.33 10.88 0.40
N GLY A 216 7.65 12.00 0.23
CA GLY A 216 6.38 12.32 0.87
C GLY A 216 5.41 12.71 -0.21
N LEU A 217 4.79 11.72 -0.85
CA LEU A 217 3.84 11.98 -1.93
C LEU A 217 2.48 12.26 -1.33
N PHE A 218 1.93 13.44 -1.58
CA PHE A 218 0.49 13.67 -1.44
C PHE A 218 -0.15 13.60 -2.82
N TYR A 219 -1.31 12.96 -2.94
CA TYR A 219 -2.03 12.89 -4.19
C TYR A 219 -3.55 12.93 -4.01
N VAL A 220 -4.21 13.39 -5.07
CA VAL A 220 -5.61 13.12 -5.37
C VAL A 220 -5.68 12.29 -6.65
N GLY A 221 -6.74 11.54 -6.84
CA GLY A 221 -6.87 10.70 -8.01
C GLY A 221 -8.29 10.28 -8.30
N TRP A 222 -8.47 9.75 -9.50
CA TRP A 222 -9.71 9.24 -10.02
C TRP A 222 -9.47 7.86 -10.62
N ARG A 223 -10.43 6.96 -10.42
CA ARG A 223 -10.45 5.63 -11.02
C ARG A 223 -11.79 5.38 -11.66
N GLN A 224 -11.75 4.62 -12.75
CA GLN A 224 -12.93 4.20 -13.47
C GLN A 224 -12.90 2.69 -13.67
N ASP A 225 -14.00 2.06 -13.28
CA ASP A 225 -14.29 0.67 -13.60
C ASP A 225 -14.41 0.45 -15.11
N GLN A 226 -13.83 -0.65 -15.59
CA GLN A 226 -13.81 -1.09 -16.98
C GLN A 226 -14.39 -2.50 -17.07
N SER A 227 -14.69 -2.96 -18.29
CA SER A 227 -15.18 -4.33 -18.49
C SER A 227 -14.19 -5.37 -17.93
N PHE A 228 -14.71 -6.53 -17.51
CA PHE A 228 -13.93 -7.66 -17.00
C PHE A 228 -13.16 -7.40 -15.70
N GLY A 229 -13.69 -6.53 -14.81
CA GLY A 229 -13.12 -6.27 -13.49
C GLY A 229 -11.76 -5.56 -13.55
N GLN A 230 -11.50 -4.83 -14.64
CA GLN A 230 -10.32 -4.02 -14.82
C GLN A 230 -10.63 -2.57 -14.43
N ASN A 231 -9.62 -1.77 -14.11
CA ASN A 231 -9.81 -0.34 -13.89
C ASN A 231 -8.71 0.49 -14.54
N SER A 232 -9.05 1.73 -14.87
CA SER A 232 -8.10 2.78 -15.22
C SER A 232 -8.01 3.80 -14.08
N ALA A 233 -6.86 4.44 -13.93
CA ALA A 233 -6.57 5.35 -12.84
C ALA A 233 -5.70 6.53 -13.29
N VAL A 234 -5.98 7.70 -12.74
CA VAL A 234 -5.15 8.90 -12.82
C VAL A 234 -4.91 9.43 -11.41
N ARG A 235 -3.68 9.82 -11.09
CA ARG A 235 -3.31 10.49 -9.84
C ARG A 235 -2.45 11.71 -10.13
N LEU A 236 -2.68 12.78 -9.37
CA LEU A 236 -1.96 14.04 -9.45
C LEU A 236 -1.62 14.52 -8.04
N GLY A 237 -0.49 15.18 -7.87
CA GLY A 237 -0.10 15.75 -6.59
C GLY A 237 1.35 16.20 -6.54
N PHE A 238 1.99 16.04 -5.39
CA PHE A 238 3.34 16.55 -5.15
C PHE A 238 4.16 15.60 -4.27
N ASP A 239 5.45 15.49 -4.55
CA ASP A 239 6.47 14.91 -3.68
C ASP A 239 7.19 16.01 -2.92
N ALA A 240 7.09 16.02 -1.59
CA ALA A 240 7.81 16.98 -0.77
C ALA A 240 8.29 16.37 0.56
N GLU A 241 9.52 16.69 0.96
CA GLU A 241 10.06 16.30 2.28
C GLU A 241 9.22 16.81 3.44
N ARG A 242 8.61 17.99 3.28
CA ARG A 242 7.73 18.57 4.30
C ARG A 242 6.50 17.71 4.56
N ILE A 243 5.94 17.08 3.52
CA ILE A 243 4.82 16.14 3.68
C ILE A 243 5.30 14.96 4.53
N ARG A 244 6.42 14.35 4.16
CA ARG A 244 6.99 13.24 4.93
C ARG A 244 7.28 13.63 6.38
N HIS A 245 7.91 14.79 6.61
CA HIS A 245 8.24 15.28 7.95
C HIS A 245 7.00 15.51 8.80
N ILE A 246 5.95 16.14 8.26
CA ILE A 246 4.70 16.40 8.99
C ILE A 246 4.04 15.06 9.38
N PHE A 247 3.88 14.14 8.44
CA PHE A 247 3.15 12.89 8.72
C PHE A 247 3.97 11.88 9.52
N GLN A 248 5.23 11.67 9.17
CA GLN A 248 6.09 10.70 9.85
C GLN A 248 6.58 11.23 11.20
N ASN A 249 7.29 12.36 11.21
CA ASN A 249 7.94 12.82 12.42
C ASN A 249 6.95 13.52 13.37
N LYS A 250 6.19 14.51 12.87
CA LYS A 250 5.35 15.38 13.73
C LYS A 250 4.02 14.75 14.12
N LEU A 251 3.40 13.98 13.23
CA LEU A 251 2.14 13.30 13.54
C LEU A 251 2.42 11.94 14.19
N ILE A 252 3.13 11.02 13.53
CA ILE A 252 3.25 9.64 14.04
C ILE A 252 4.31 9.53 15.15
N HIS A 253 5.53 10.03 14.95
CA HIS A 253 6.61 9.78 15.89
C HIS A 253 6.49 10.62 17.18
N ASP A 254 6.06 11.87 17.07
CA ASP A 254 5.79 12.67 18.27
C ASP A 254 4.59 12.11 19.05
N LEU A 255 3.59 11.51 18.38
CA LEU A 255 2.51 10.76 19.05
C LEU A 255 3.04 9.51 19.77
N GLY A 256 4.05 8.84 19.21
CA GLY A 256 4.73 7.69 19.81
C GLY A 256 5.24 7.97 21.24
N VAL A 257 5.71 9.18 21.48
CA VAL A 257 6.16 9.62 22.82
C VAL A 257 5.02 9.56 23.85
N PHE A 258 3.79 9.92 23.46
CA PHE A 258 2.63 9.92 24.36
C PHE A 258 2.13 8.51 24.71
N ILE A 259 2.51 7.49 23.93
CA ILE A 259 2.25 6.07 24.23
C ILE A 259 3.50 5.34 24.75
N ASN A 260 4.47 6.10 25.28
CA ASN A 260 5.72 5.62 25.85
C ASN A 260 6.57 4.75 24.88
N ARG A 261 6.52 5.10 23.59
CA ARG A 261 7.33 4.49 22.53
C ARG A 261 8.18 5.58 21.87
N PRO A 262 9.38 5.88 22.39
CA PRO A 262 10.24 6.90 21.80
C PRO A 262 10.64 6.47 20.38
N THR A 263 10.24 7.29 19.40
CA THR A 263 10.50 7.04 17.97
C THR A 263 11.36 8.17 17.41
N PRO A 264 12.54 7.86 16.86
CA PRO A 264 13.47 8.88 16.38
C PRO A 264 12.94 9.57 15.13
N HIS A 265 13.29 10.83 14.92
CA HIS A 265 12.94 11.56 13.71
C HIS A 265 13.82 11.14 12.53
N TYR A 266 13.29 11.28 11.32
CA TYR A 266 14.09 11.17 10.08
C TYR A 266 14.25 12.57 9.46
N PRO A 267 15.49 13.11 9.34
CA PRO A 267 15.73 14.45 8.79
C PRO A 267 15.14 14.64 7.40
N MET A 268 14.75 15.87 7.05
CA MET A 268 14.44 16.20 5.66
C MET A 268 15.72 16.16 4.82
N LEU A 269 15.59 16.07 3.50
CA LEU A 269 16.73 16.06 2.60
C LEU A 269 16.84 17.38 1.80
N ASP A 270 18.07 17.85 1.61
CA ASP A 270 18.42 18.93 0.69
C ASP A 270 18.43 18.45 -0.78
N GLU A 271 18.73 19.35 -1.72
CA GLU A 271 18.81 19.01 -3.16
C GLU A 271 19.89 17.96 -3.50
N ASN A 272 20.88 17.77 -2.63
CA ASN A 272 21.97 16.80 -2.78
C ASN A 272 21.68 15.48 -2.04
N GLY A 273 20.54 15.38 -1.35
CA GLY A 273 20.18 14.21 -0.55
C GLY A 273 20.85 14.15 0.82
N ASN A 274 21.41 15.26 1.32
CA ASN A 274 21.98 15.33 2.66
C ASN A 274 20.91 15.68 3.70
N PRO A 275 21.02 15.18 4.94
CA PRO A 275 20.07 15.49 6.00
C PRO A 275 20.13 16.96 6.39
N THR A 276 18.95 17.58 6.53
CA THR A 276 18.79 18.95 7.00
C THR A 276 17.55 19.09 7.89
N PHE A 277 17.65 19.95 8.90
CA PHE A 277 16.54 20.42 9.71
C PHE A 277 16.17 21.87 9.37
N ASP A 278 16.99 22.54 8.55
CA ASP A 278 16.72 23.89 8.09
C ASP A 278 15.72 23.86 6.94
N ALA A 279 14.55 24.41 7.22
CA ALA A 279 13.43 24.53 6.30
C ALA A 279 13.80 25.26 4.98
N SER A 280 14.82 26.13 4.99
CA SER A 280 15.30 26.88 3.82
C SER A 280 16.18 26.05 2.88
N GLN A 281 16.78 24.97 3.37
CA GLN A 281 17.69 24.10 2.62
C GLN A 281 17.01 22.86 2.03
N VAL A 282 15.77 22.58 2.44
CA VAL A 282 14.99 21.42 1.99
C VAL A 282 14.80 21.45 0.48
N ARG A 283 14.95 20.29 -0.18
CA ARG A 283 14.70 20.14 -1.62
C ARG A 283 13.32 20.66 -2.02
N LYS A 284 13.23 21.23 -3.22
CA LYS A 284 11.96 21.75 -3.76
C LYS A 284 10.95 20.61 -4.00
N PRO A 285 9.65 20.86 -3.77
CA PRO A 285 8.60 19.93 -4.14
C PRO A 285 8.63 19.58 -5.63
N ARG A 286 8.34 18.32 -5.97
CA ARG A 286 8.28 17.84 -7.36
C ARG A 286 6.85 17.44 -7.71
N MET A 287 6.42 17.74 -8.94
CA MET A 287 5.10 17.32 -9.41
C MET A 287 5.00 15.79 -9.46
N TYR A 288 3.94 15.26 -8.86
CA TYR A 288 3.58 13.86 -8.96
C TYR A 288 2.43 13.69 -9.95
N PHE A 289 2.60 12.80 -10.92
CA PHE A 289 1.53 12.31 -11.75
C PHE A 289 1.70 10.82 -12.00
N SER A 290 0.58 10.11 -12.17
CA SER A 290 0.54 8.71 -12.57
C SER A 290 -0.73 8.43 -13.34
N ILE A 291 -0.61 7.71 -14.45
CA ILE A 291 -1.72 7.13 -15.20
C ILE A 291 -1.48 5.63 -15.24
N GLY A 292 -2.51 4.82 -15.05
CA GLY A 292 -2.34 3.38 -15.07
C GLY A 292 -3.62 2.58 -15.13
N ALA A 293 -3.45 1.27 -15.22
CA ALA A 293 -4.49 0.26 -15.11
C ALA A 293 -4.11 -0.73 -14.01
N ASN A 294 -5.08 -1.07 -13.15
CA ASN A 294 -4.94 -2.07 -12.09
C ASN A 294 -3.72 -1.85 -11.15
N THR A 295 -3.39 -0.60 -10.84
CA THR A 295 -2.23 -0.24 -10.01
C THR A 295 -2.45 -0.37 -8.49
N GLY A 296 -3.70 -0.62 -8.04
CA GLY A 296 -4.05 -0.80 -6.63
C GLY A 296 -3.79 0.43 -5.75
N TRP A 297 -4.28 0.42 -4.51
CA TRP A 297 -4.27 1.61 -3.65
C TRP A 297 -2.90 1.90 -3.01
N ALA A 298 -2.03 0.88 -2.88
CA ALA A 298 -0.67 0.95 -2.34
C ALA A 298 0.42 0.90 -3.43
N TYR A 299 1.68 0.72 -3.01
CA TYR A 299 2.90 0.63 -3.84
C TYR A 299 2.79 -0.34 -5.03
#